data_AF-A0A3B0VQA8-F1
#
_entry.id   AF-A0A3B0VQA8-F1
#
_cell.length_a   1.000
_cell.length_b   1.000
_cell.length_c   1.000
_cell.angle_alpha   90.00
_cell.angle_beta   90.00
_cell.angle_gamma   90.00
#
_symmetry.space_group_name_H-M   'P 1'
#
loop_
_entity.id
_entity.type
_entity.pdbx_description
1 polymer ?
#
loop_
_entity_poly.entity_id
_entity_poly.type
_entity_poly.pdbx_seq_one_letter_code
_entity_poly.pdbx_strand_id
1 'polypeptide(L)' 'VCYWRVIKKKGELIAKFPNGVEGHALLLQKEGFEIDFSKKNPVVVGYEANLVKLA' A
#
# COMPACT_ATOMS: atom_id res chain seq x y z
N VAL A 1 -3.34 12.09 10.24
CA VAL A 1 -4.07 10.85 9.87
C VAL A 1 -3.17 9.99 9.01
N CYS A 2 -2.98 8.71 9.35
CA CYS A 2 -2.10 7.79 8.62
C CYS A 2 -2.78 7.24 7.35
N TYR A 3 -3.02 8.11 6.37
CA TYR A 3 -3.74 7.76 5.14
C TYR A 3 -3.05 6.63 4.35
N TRP A 4 -1.72 6.53 4.42
CA TRP A 4 -0.90 5.55 3.70
C TRP A 4 -1.01 4.12 4.22
N ARG A 5 -1.72 3.88 5.34
CA ARG A 5 -2.01 2.52 5.80
C ARG A 5 -3.23 1.91 5.12
N VAL A 6 -3.97 2.71 4.35
CA VAL A 6 -5.13 2.25 3.59
C VAL A 6 -4.67 1.82 2.21
N ILE A 7 -4.94 0.56 1.90
CA ILE A 7 -4.68 -0.04 0.58
C ILE A 7 -5.99 -0.45 -0.07
N LYS A 8 -5.99 -0.66 -1.39
CA LYS A 8 -7.17 -1.16 -2.10
C LYS A 8 -7.40 -2.64 -1.81
N LYS A 9 -8.58 -3.10 -2.20
CA LYS A 9 -8.87 -4.54 -2.33
C LYS A 9 -7.77 -5.19 -3.17
N LYS A 10 -7.26 -6.36 -2.72
CA LYS A 10 -6.11 -7.08 -3.29
C LYS A 10 -4.72 -6.49 -3.01
N GLY A 11 -4.62 -5.53 -2.09
CA GLY A 11 -3.33 -4.99 -1.64
C GLY A 11 -2.72 -3.93 -2.56
N GLU A 12 -3.47 -3.41 -3.53
CA GLU A 12 -2.95 -2.41 -4.47
C GLU A 12 -2.80 -1.04 -3.83
N LEU A 13 -1.77 -0.30 -4.27
CA LEU A 13 -1.55 1.08 -3.86
C LEU A 13 -2.56 2.05 -4.48
N ILE A 14 -2.89 3.10 -3.71
CA ILE A 14 -3.82 4.16 -4.11
C ILE A 14 -3.07 5.32 -4.77
N ALA A 15 -3.23 5.45 -6.10
CA ALA A 15 -2.63 6.54 -6.88
C ALA A 15 -3.17 7.95 -6.56
N LYS A 16 -4.32 8.04 -5.88
CA LYS A 16 -4.94 9.31 -5.47
C LYS A 16 -4.28 9.95 -4.24
N PHE A 17 -3.34 9.25 -3.60
CA PHE A 17 -2.65 9.79 -2.43
C PHE A 17 -1.61 10.84 -2.81
N PRO A 18 -1.20 11.69 -1.86
CA PRO A 18 -0.09 12.63 -2.07
C PRO A 18 1.14 11.92 -2.62
N ASN A 19 1.76 12.51 -3.64
CA ASN A 19 2.91 11.95 -4.37
C ASN A 19 2.61 10.61 -5.09
N GLY A 20 1.32 10.31 -5.31
CA GLY A 20 0.87 9.17 -6.10
C GLY A 20 1.24 7.81 -5.52
N VAL A 21 1.43 6.85 -6.41
CA VAL A 21 1.77 5.45 -6.06
C VAL A 21 3.14 5.37 -5.41
N GLU A 22 4.14 6.11 -5.91
CA GLU A 22 5.50 6.10 -5.38
C GLU A 22 5.56 6.67 -3.97
N GLY A 23 4.86 7.77 -3.71
CA GLY A 23 4.75 8.35 -2.37
C GLY A 23 4.10 7.40 -1.36
N HIS A 24 3.04 6.71 -1.79
CA HIS A 24 2.39 5.70 -0.97
C HIS A 24 3.31 4.51 -0.69
N ALA A 25 4.02 4.02 -1.72
CA ALA A 25 4.98 2.92 -1.59
C ALA A 25 6.11 3.28 -0.60
N LEU A 26 6.67 4.48 -0.73
CA LEU A 26 7.75 4.97 0.13
C LEU A 26 7.35 4.99 1.61
N LEU A 27 6.12 5.42 1.92
CA LEU A 27 5.62 5.46 3.29
C LEU A 27 5.45 4.06 3.88
N LEU A 28 4.94 3.11 3.08
CA LEU A 28 4.81 1.71 3.48
C LEU A 28 6.18 1.02 3.65
N GLN A 29 7.12 1.28 2.75
CA GLN A 29 8.49 0.78 2.85
C GLN A 29 9.20 1.31 4.09
N LYS A 30 8.98 2.56 4.47
CA LYS A 30 9.49 3.14 5.74
C LYS A 30 8.94 2.45 6.98
N GLU A 31 7.74 1.88 6.89
CA GLU A 31 7.15 1.06 7.96
C GLU A 31 7.61 -0.41 7.90
N GLY A 32 8.42 -0.79 6.90
CA GLY A 32 8.95 -2.15 6.72
C GLY A 32 8.12 -3.06 5.84
N PHE A 33 7.13 -2.53 5.11
CA PHE A 33 6.36 -3.31 4.14
C PHE A 33 7.09 -3.43 2.80
N GLU A 34 7.10 -4.63 2.25
CA GLU A 34 7.63 -4.90 0.92
C GLU A 34 6.56 -4.62 -0.15
N ILE A 35 6.97 -4.03 -1.28
CA ILE A 35 6.09 -3.65 -2.39
C ILE A 35 6.56 -4.33 -3.67
N ASP A 36 5.65 -5.05 -4.33
CA ASP A 36 5.87 -5.64 -5.64
C ASP A 36 5.46 -4.66 -6.74
N PHE A 37 6.43 -4.21 -7.53
CA PHE A 37 6.26 -3.30 -8.67
C PHE A 37 6.12 -4.04 -10.01
N SER A 38 6.09 -5.36 -10.03
CA SER A 38 6.04 -6.17 -11.27
C SER A 38 4.70 -6.03 -12.01
N LYS A 39 3.67 -5.55 -11.32
CA LYS A 39 2.31 -5.39 -11.85
C LYS A 39 2.04 -3.94 -12.23
N LYS A 40 1.07 -3.75 -13.14
CA LYS A 40 0.58 -2.41 -13.55
C LYS A 40 0.20 -1.53 -12.36
N ASN A 41 -0.37 -2.12 -11.32
CA ASN A 41 -0.59 -1.48 -10.03
C ASN A 41 0.33 -2.16 -9.01
N PRO A 42 1.28 -1.43 -8.40
CA PRO A 42 2.10 -1.98 -7.33
C PRO A 42 1.24 -2.45 -6.16
N VAL A 43 1.65 -3.55 -5.56
CA VAL A 43 0.91 -4.23 -4.48
C VAL A 43 1.81 -4.44 -3.27
N VAL A 44 1.23 -4.33 -2.08
CA VAL A 44 1.92 -4.69 -0.84
C VAL A 44 2.04 -6.21 -0.74
N VAL A 45 3.25 -6.73 -0.57
CA VAL A 45 3.51 -8.16 -0.42
C VAL A 45 3.08 -8.60 0.98
N GLY A 46 2.41 -9.76 1.08
CA GLY A 46 2.00 -10.31 2.38
C GLY A 46 0.96 -9.46 3.13
N TYR A 47 0.26 -8.55 2.44
CA TYR A 47 -0.69 -7.62 3.05
C TYR A 47 -1.81 -8.30 3.84
N GLU A 48 -2.17 -9.53 3.46
CA GLU A 48 -3.25 -10.32 4.08
C GLU A 48 -2.97 -10.64 5.56
N ALA A 49 -1.71 -10.83 5.93
CA ALA A 49 -1.32 -11.10 7.32
C ALA A 49 -1.50 -9.89 8.25
N ASN A 50 -1.51 -8.68 7.67
CA ASN A 50 -1.60 -7.42 8.40
C ASN A 50 -2.94 -6.68 8.14
N LEU A 51 -3.86 -7.30 7.40
CA LEU A 51 -5.11 -6.67 6.99
C LEU A 51 -6.16 -6.72 8.12
N VAL A 52 -6.41 -5.58 8.75
CA VAL A 52 -7.57 -5.41 9.63
C VAL A 52 -8.75 -4.90 8.80
N LYS A 53 -9.83 -5.68 8.74
CA LYS A 53 -11.09 -5.23 8.14
C LYS A 53 -11.77 -4.25 9.10
N LEU A 54 -11.85 -2.99 8.70
CA LEU A 54 -12.73 -2.03 9.37
C LEU A 54 -14.18 -2.44 9.07
N ALA A 55 -14.91 -2.82 10.11
CA ALA A 55 -16.31 -3.22 10.06
C ALA A 55 -17.23 -2.00 9.93
#